data_AF-A0A195AZS4-F1
#
_entry.id   AF-A0A195AZS4-F1
#
_cell.length_a   1.000
_cell.length_b   1.000
_cell.length_c   1.000
_cell.angle_alpha   90.00
_cell.angle_beta   90.00
_cell.angle_gamma   90.00
#
_symmetry.space_group_name_H-M   'P 1'
#
loop_
_entity.id
_entity.type
_entity.pdbx_description
1 polymer ?
#
loop_
_entity_poly.entity_id
_entity_poly.type
_entity_poly.pdbx_seq_one_letter_code
_entity_poly.pdbx_strand_id
1 'polypeptide(L)'
;MSRRKKKEYEEENENFISLSGVVKGNKAIIRVKLQDSFYNTIILWFQVQEALISLKDKLKGTYYTLRTLDKQIRQQLLDDHFLFKQDDRFLKAAIRTLLDLDQ
;
A
#
# COMPACT_ATOMS: atom_id res chain seq x y z
N MET A 1 13.67 -8.94 50.20
CA MET A 1 14.48 -8.90 48.97
C MET A 1 13.56 -8.79 47.78
N SER A 2 13.41 -7.57 47.26
CA SER A 2 12.50 -7.24 46.17
C SER A 2 13.16 -7.62 44.84
N ARG A 3 12.70 -8.72 44.22
CA ARG A 3 13.06 -9.06 42.83
C ARG A 3 12.37 -8.04 41.92
N ARG A 4 13.06 -6.93 41.67
CA ARG A 4 12.72 -5.98 40.60
C ARG A 4 12.60 -6.78 39.31
N LYS A 5 11.38 -6.88 38.78
CA LYS A 5 11.12 -7.35 37.42
C LYS A 5 12.01 -6.53 36.47
N LYS A 6 13.00 -7.17 35.86
CA LYS A 6 13.61 -6.66 34.64
C LYS A 6 12.46 -6.55 33.65
N LYS A 7 12.13 -5.34 33.22
CA LYS A 7 11.34 -5.13 32.01
C LYS A 7 12.26 -5.58 30.87
N GLU A 8 11.99 -6.77 30.37
CA GLU A 8 12.45 -7.21 29.05
C GLU A 8 11.98 -6.16 28.04
N TYR A 9 12.93 -5.56 27.36
CA TYR A 9 12.67 -4.85 26.11
C TYR A 9 12.54 -5.95 25.06
N GLU A 10 11.31 -6.34 24.72
CA GLU A 10 11.04 -7.27 23.63
C GLU A 10 10.20 -6.59 22.54
N GLU A 11 10.85 -6.46 21.37
CA GLU A 11 10.31 -6.57 20.01
C GLU A 11 8.85 -6.12 19.75
N GLU A 12 8.64 -4.86 19.39
CA GLU A 12 7.40 -4.42 18.69
C GLU A 12 7.68 -3.76 17.33
N ASN A 13 8.73 -4.19 16.62
CA ASN A 13 8.90 -3.91 15.18
C ASN A 13 8.69 -5.19 14.38
N GLU A 14 7.56 -5.84 14.61
CA GLU A 14 7.15 -7.01 13.85
C GLU A 14 6.60 -6.55 12.48
N ASN A 15 7.47 -6.50 11.46
CA ASN A 15 7.12 -6.27 10.05
C ASN A 15 6.32 -7.42 9.45
N PHE A 16 5.15 -7.69 10.00
CA PHE A 16 4.28 -8.75 9.53
C PHE A 16 3.03 -8.17 8.89
N ILE A 17 2.69 -8.68 7.72
CA ILE A 17 1.38 -8.47 7.12
C ILE A 17 0.51 -9.67 7.47
N SER A 18 -0.68 -9.41 8.00
CA SER A 18 -1.68 -10.45 8.30
C SER A 18 -2.67 -10.56 7.15
N LEU A 19 -2.75 -11.73 6.53
CA LEU A 19 -3.76 -12.06 5.54
C LEU A 19 -4.82 -12.93 6.20
N SER A 20 -6.08 -12.48 6.19
CA SER A 20 -7.19 -13.27 6.72
C SER A 20 -8.05 -13.83 5.60
N GLY A 21 -8.47 -15.08 5.73
CA GLY A 21 -9.32 -15.76 4.76
C GLY A 21 -10.21 -16.81 5.42
N VAL A 22 -11.10 -17.43 4.65
CA VAL A 22 -11.95 -18.53 5.13
C VAL A 22 -11.53 -19.81 4.41
N VAL A 23 -11.14 -20.83 5.18
CA VAL A 23 -10.79 -22.16 4.68
C VAL A 23 -11.77 -23.16 5.26
N LYS A 24 -12.59 -23.80 4.40
CA LYS A 24 -13.63 -24.76 4.80
C LYS A 24 -14.59 -24.22 5.87
N GLY A 25 -14.99 -22.96 5.76
CA GLY A 25 -15.89 -22.31 6.72
C GLY A 25 -15.21 -21.75 7.98
N ASN A 26 -13.93 -22.05 8.21
CA ASN A 26 -13.19 -21.54 9.36
C ASN A 26 -12.32 -20.33 8.98
N LYS A 27 -12.34 -19.29 9.82
CA LYS A 27 -11.47 -18.12 9.65
C LYS A 27 -10.02 -18.55 9.91
N ALA A 28 -9.17 -18.38 8.91
CA ALA A 28 -7.72 -18.60 8.98
C ALA A 28 -6.99 -17.25 8.87
N ILE A 29 -5.88 -17.12 9.59
CA ILE A 29 -5.01 -15.94 9.53
C ILE A 29 -3.59 -16.43 9.25
N ILE A 30 -2.97 -15.86 8.23
CA ILE A 30 -1.58 -16.10 7.85
C ILE A 30 -0.81 -14.82 8.15
N ARG A 31 0.29 -14.93 8.90
CA ARG A 31 1.23 -13.82 9.12
C ARG A 31 2.44 -14.02 8.22
N VAL A 32 2.78 -13.01 7.43
CA VAL A 32 3.94 -13.02 6.54
C VAL A 32 4.94 -11.99 7.02
N LYS A 33 6.15 -12.42 7.40
CA LYS A 33 7.25 -11.52 7.76
C LYS A 33 7.87 -10.93 6.50
N LEU A 34 8.08 -9.63 6.49
CA LEU A 34 8.76 -8.91 5.42
C LEU A 34 10.02 -8.22 5.94
N GLN A 35 10.97 -8.01 5.04
CA GLN A 35 12.12 -7.14 5.29
C GLN A 35 11.64 -5.67 5.40
N ASP A 36 12.31 -4.87 6.24
CA ASP A 36 11.93 -3.48 6.54
C ASP A 36 11.71 -2.62 5.28
N SER A 37 12.61 -2.74 4.30
CA SER A 37 12.55 -1.98 3.03
C SER A 37 11.27 -2.27 2.24
N PHE A 38 10.83 -3.53 2.20
CA PHE A 38 9.60 -3.94 1.52
C PHE A 38 8.35 -3.64 2.37
N TYR A 39 8.45 -3.81 3.69
CA TYR A 39 7.35 -3.56 4.61
C TYR A 39 6.85 -2.13 4.54
N ASN A 40 7.76 -1.15 4.64
CA ASN A 40 7.42 0.28 4.59
C ASN A 40 6.75 0.68 3.28
N THR A 41 7.21 0.12 2.15
CA THR A 41 6.61 0.39 0.84
C THR A 41 5.18 -0.16 0.77
N ILE A 42 4.97 -1.40 1.21
CA ILE A 42 3.67 -2.07 1.12
C ILE A 42 2.68 -1.48 2.12
N ILE A 43 3.10 -1.19 3.35
CA ILE A 43 2.20 -0.65 4.38
C ILE A 43 1.71 0.75 4.02
N LEU A 44 2.57 1.60 3.42
CA LEU A 44 2.17 2.93 2.97
C LEU A 44 1.08 2.85 1.90
N TRP A 45 1.24 1.94 0.93
CA TRP A 45 0.23 1.72 -0.11
C TRP A 45 -1.09 1.23 0.48
N PHE A 46 -1.02 0.28 1.43
CA PHE A 46 -2.20 -0.26 2.09
C PHE A 46 -2.94 0.81 2.90
N GLN A 47 -2.23 1.66 3.64
CA GLN A 47 -2.83 2.75 4.42
C GLN A 47 -3.57 3.76 3.54
N VAL A 48 -2.98 4.15 2.41
CA VAL A 48 -3.63 5.05 1.44
C VAL A 48 -4.87 4.40 0.85
N GLN A 49 -4.79 3.12 0.47
CA GLN A 49 -5.92 2.39 -0.07
C GLN A 49 -7.08 2.29 0.94
N GLU A 50 -6.81 1.88 2.19
CA GLU A 50 -7.82 1.78 3.25
C GLU A 50 -8.46 3.14 3.53
N ALA A 51 -7.66 4.20 3.64
CA ALA A 51 -8.17 5.55 3.86
C ALA A 51 -9.15 5.97 2.77
N LEU A 52 -8.78 5.78 1.49
CA LEU A 52 -9.62 6.13 0.34
C LEU A 52 -10.90 5.29 0.25
N ILE A 53 -10.84 4.00 0.57
CA ILE A 53 -12.01 3.11 0.56
C ILE A 53 -12.95 3.42 1.75
N SER A 54 -12.41 3.88 2.88
CA SER A 54 -13.19 4.20 4.08
C SER A 54 -14.02 5.48 3.97
N LEU A 55 -13.81 6.29 2.92
CA LEU A 55 -14.56 7.52 2.67
C LEU A 55 -16.05 7.20 2.45
N LYS A 56 -16.91 7.98 3.11
CA LYS A 56 -18.36 7.77 3.13
C LYS A 56 -19.12 8.78 2.27
N ASP A 57 -20.40 8.51 2.07
CA ASP A 57 -21.36 9.38 1.41
C ASP A 57 -20.93 9.80 0.00
N LYS A 58 -20.85 11.11 -0.26
CA LYS A 58 -20.48 11.68 -1.56
C LYS A 58 -19.03 11.42 -1.97
N LEU A 59 -18.19 11.02 -1.02
CA LEU A 59 -16.77 10.76 -1.24
C LEU A 59 -16.47 9.26 -1.38
N LYS A 60 -17.49 8.40 -1.31
CA LYS A 60 -17.32 6.97 -1.53
C LYS A 60 -16.84 6.73 -2.95
N GLY A 61 -15.68 6.11 -3.08
CA GLY A 61 -15.05 5.82 -4.36
C GLY A 61 -14.61 4.37 -4.50
N THR A 62 -13.97 4.06 -5.63
CA THR A 62 -13.29 2.78 -5.86
C THR A 62 -11.84 3.07 -6.18
N TYR A 63 -10.92 2.39 -5.50
CA TYR A 63 -9.50 2.52 -5.76
C TYR A 63 -9.09 1.59 -6.92
N TYR A 64 -8.59 2.18 -8.02
CA TYR A 64 -8.15 1.44 -9.20
C TYR A 64 -6.63 1.43 -9.29
N THR A 65 -6.01 0.25 -9.21
CA THR A 65 -4.56 0.13 -9.43
C THR A 65 -4.23 0.13 -10.93
N LEU A 66 -3.10 0.73 -11.31
CA LEU A 66 -2.63 0.75 -12.71
C LEU A 66 -2.44 -0.66 -13.30
N ARG A 67 -2.09 -1.64 -12.46
CA ARG A 67 -1.85 -3.03 -12.88
C ARG A 67 -3.15 -3.80 -13.15
N THR A 68 -4.21 -3.53 -12.41
CA THR A 68 -5.49 -4.26 -12.50
C THR A 68 -6.57 -3.49 -13.27
N LEU A 69 -6.25 -2.32 -13.81
CA LEU A 69 -7.14 -1.53 -14.66
C LEU A 69 -7.39 -2.26 -15.99
N ASP A 70 -8.62 -2.69 -16.20
CA ASP A 70 -9.08 -3.19 -17.50
C ASP A 70 -8.95 -2.11 -18.58
N LYS A 71 -8.75 -2.53 -19.83
CA LYS A 71 -8.53 -1.61 -20.96
C LYS A 71 -9.71 -0.66 -21.16
N GLN A 72 -10.94 -1.12 -20.94
CA GLN A 72 -12.14 -0.29 -21.09
C GLN A 72 -12.22 0.80 -20.01
N ILE A 73 -12.03 0.42 -18.74
CA ILE A 73 -12.03 1.36 -17.62
C ILE A 73 -10.86 2.34 -17.74
N ARG A 74 -9.69 1.85 -18.18
CA ARG A 74 -8.52 2.71 -18.42
C ARG A 74 -8.79 3.78 -19.47
N GLN A 75 -9.44 3.41 -20.58
CA GLN A 75 -9.78 4.37 -21.63
C GLN A 75 -10.79 5.40 -21.13
N GLN A 76 -11.83 4.97 -20.42
CA GLN A 76 -12.79 5.87 -19.78
C GLN A 76 -12.09 6.88 -18.85
N LEU A 77 -11.19 6.41 -17.99
CA LEU A 77 -10.45 7.31 -17.08
C LEU A 77 -9.48 8.26 -17.79
N LEU A 78 -8.98 7.89 -18.96
CA LEU A 78 -8.18 8.78 -19.81
C LEU A 78 -9.05 9.86 -20.44
N ASP A 79 -10.22 9.49 -20.95
CA ASP A 79 -11.17 10.40 -21.58
C ASP A 79 -11.76 11.38 -20.54
N ASP A 80 -12.01 10.89 -19.32
CA ASP A 80 -12.46 11.68 -18.18
C ASP A 80 -11.33 12.50 -17.51
N HIS A 81 -10.11 12.49 -18.07
CA HIS A 81 -8.94 13.23 -17.57
C HIS A 81 -8.52 12.88 -16.12
N PHE A 82 -8.89 11.69 -15.62
CA PHE A 82 -8.52 11.20 -14.29
C PHE A 82 -7.21 10.41 -14.28
N LEU A 83 -6.78 9.86 -15.42
CA LEU A 83 -5.55 9.08 -15.51
C LEU A 83 -4.39 9.92 -16.05
N PHE A 84 -3.28 9.98 -15.30
CA PHE A 84 -2.04 10.56 -15.80
C PHE A 84 -1.54 9.77 -17.01
N LYS A 85 -1.28 10.47 -18.12
CA LYS A 85 -0.68 9.86 -19.31
C LYS A 85 0.76 9.49 -18.98
N GLN A 86 1.16 8.26 -19.32
CA GLN A 86 2.51 7.74 -19.11
C GLN A 86 3.60 8.57 -19.84
N ASP A 87 3.20 9.33 -20.86
CA ASP A 87 4.06 10.23 -21.63
C ASP A 87 4.10 11.68 -21.12
N ASP A 88 3.64 11.95 -19.89
CA ASP A 88 3.79 13.28 -19.31
C ASP A 88 5.29 13.63 -19.14
N ARG A 89 5.75 14.60 -19.93
CA ARG A 89 7.12 15.13 -19.94
C ARG A 89 7.54 15.65 -18.56
N PHE A 90 6.63 16.16 -17.75
CA PHE A 90 6.94 16.66 -16.41
C PHE A 90 7.14 15.52 -15.43
N LEU A 91 6.35 14.45 -15.56
CA LEU A 91 6.53 13.22 -14.77
C LEU A 91 7.84 12.51 -15.14
N LYS A 92 8.14 12.40 -16.44
CA LYS A 92 9.42 11.84 -16.92
C LYS A 92 10.62 12.68 -16.46
N ALA A 93 10.51 14.00 -16.52
CA ALA A 93 11.57 14.90 -16.07
C ALA A 93 11.80 14.77 -14.56
N ALA A 94 10.76 14.75 -13.74
CA ALA A 94 10.87 14.60 -12.29
C ALA A 94 11.50 13.25 -11.88
N ILE A 95 11.07 12.16 -12.52
CA ILE A 95 11.66 10.82 -12.30
C ILE A 95 13.13 10.81 -12.73
N ARG A 96 13.45 11.39 -13.89
CA ARG A 96 14.82 11.47 -14.40
C ARG A 96 15.73 12.28 -13.48
N THR A 97 15.30 13.46 -13.03
CA THR A 97 16.08 14.26 -12.09
C THR A 97 16.32 13.53 -10.76
N LEU A 98 15.37 12.71 -10.29
CA LEU A 98 15.56 11.91 -9.07
C LEU A 98 16.59 10.78 -9.25
N LEU A 99 16.66 10.17 -10.43
CA LEU A 99 17.65 9.14 -10.75
C LEU A 99 19.05 9.72 -11.02
N ASP A 100 19.10 10.94 -11.56
CA ASP A 100 20.34 11.67 -11.84
C ASP A 100 20.95 12.30 -10.56
N LEU A 101 20.26 12.25 -9.41
CA LEU A 101 20.73 12.76 -8.10
C LEU A 101 21.45 11.71 -7.24
N ASP A 102 21.55 10.46 -7.71
CA ASP A 102 22.18 9.34 -7.01
C ASP A 102 23.57 8.96 -7.62
N GLN A 103 24.19 9.89 -8.37
CA GLN A 103 25.57 9.78 -8.89
C GLN A 103 26.54 10.75 -8.24
#